data_AF-A0A9W4TZ89-F1
#
_entry.id   AF-A0A9W4TZ89-F1
#
_cell.length_a   1.000
_cell.length_b   1.000
_cell.length_c   1.000
_cell.angle_alpha   90.00
_cell.angle_beta   90.00
_cell.angle_gamma   90.00
#
_symmetry.space_group_name_H-M   'P 1'
#
loop_
_entity.id
_entity.type
_entity.pdbx_description
1 polymer ?
#
loop_
_entity_poly.entity_id
_entity_poly.type
_entity_poly.pdbx_seq_one_letter_code
_entity_poly.pdbx_strand_id
1 'polypeptide(L)'
;MEIKVISNKPVQKTDIRERERTSDPTGFTTRLESRPGLNSGKISDFLSKQGKILKPFTITNKQDLQKKVFGTGQMLPSMTVEEYLDYELANGKMMKEEQPQAEKFSEDEDSDDELEKRRWDDWKDENPKGSGNMGANIG
;
A
#
# COMPACT_ATOMS: atom_id res chain seq x y z
N MET A 1 14.37 -50.19 2.84
CA MET A 1 15.74 -49.61 2.84
C MET A 1 15.74 -48.13 3.25
N GLU A 2 14.78 -47.68 4.06
CA GLU A 2 14.52 -46.25 4.29
C GLU A 2 15.02 -45.75 5.66
N ILE A 3 15.42 -46.65 6.55
CA ILE A 3 15.85 -46.30 7.91
C ILE A 3 17.33 -45.82 7.94
N LYS A 4 18.13 -46.17 6.91
CA LYS A 4 19.56 -45.79 6.82
C LYS A 4 19.81 -44.35 6.37
N VAL A 5 18.81 -43.62 5.89
CA VAL A 5 19.00 -42.28 5.32
C VAL A 5 18.97 -41.18 6.40
N ILE A 6 18.40 -41.47 7.57
CA ILE A 6 18.29 -40.49 8.67
C ILE A 6 19.59 -40.39 9.48
N SER A 7 20.46 -41.42 9.46
CA SER A 7 21.70 -41.42 10.25
C SER A 7 22.77 -40.44 9.74
N ASN A 8 22.68 -40.00 8.48
CA ASN A 8 23.68 -39.13 7.85
C ASN A 8 23.25 -37.65 7.78
N LYS A 9 22.26 -37.23 8.59
CA LYS A 9 21.88 -35.81 8.62
C LYS A 9 23.00 -35.00 9.29
N PRO A 10 23.54 -33.95 8.64
CA PRO A 10 24.57 -33.12 9.25
C PRO A 10 24.01 -32.46 10.52
N VAL A 11 24.76 -32.55 11.62
CA VAL A 11 24.44 -31.85 12.87
C VAL A 11 24.52 -30.36 12.58
N GLN A 12 23.36 -29.68 12.66
CA GLN A 12 23.27 -28.22 12.56
C GLN A 12 24.10 -27.63 13.69
N LYS A 13 25.22 -26.98 13.37
CA LYS A 13 25.96 -26.18 14.35
C LYS A 13 25.11 -24.94 14.66
N THR A 14 24.81 -24.72 15.94
CA THR A 14 24.13 -23.51 16.40
C THR A 14 25.04 -22.32 16.10
N ASP A 15 24.51 -21.30 15.42
CA ASP A 15 25.25 -20.07 15.11
C ASP A 15 25.51 -19.31 16.42
N ILE A 16 26.78 -19.13 16.79
CA ILE A 16 27.22 -18.41 18.00
C ILE A 16 26.79 -16.92 18.02
N ARG A 17 26.25 -16.41 16.92
CA ARG A 17 25.63 -15.08 16.84
C ARG A 17 24.15 -15.06 17.23
N GLU A 18 23.53 -16.22 17.47
CA GLU A 18 22.16 -16.25 18.00
C GLU A 18 22.16 -15.64 19.41
N ARG A 19 21.49 -14.50 19.54
CA ARG A 19 21.24 -13.84 20.82
C ARG A 19 20.46 -14.82 21.71
N GLU A 20 21.03 -15.17 22.86
CA GLU A 20 20.35 -15.90 23.94
C GLU A 20 18.97 -15.29 24.14
N ARG A 21 17.92 -16.09 23.90
CA ARG A 21 16.53 -15.64 23.99
C ARG A 21 16.15 -15.49 25.44
N THR A 22 16.44 -14.33 26.00
CA THR A 22 15.84 -13.91 27.27
C THR A 22 14.34 -13.79 27.04
N SER A 23 13.53 -14.49 27.85
CA SER A 23 12.08 -14.33 27.84
C SER A 23 11.76 -12.87 28.15
N ASP A 24 11.25 -12.13 27.17
CA ASP A 24 10.85 -10.73 27.35
C ASP A 24 9.71 -10.68 28.41
N PRO A 25 9.87 -9.91 29.50
CA PRO A 25 8.87 -9.85 30.59
C PRO A 25 7.55 -9.21 30.16
N THR A 26 7.54 -8.56 29.00
CA THR A 26 6.40 -7.91 28.37
C THR A 26 5.57 -8.87 27.51
N GLY A 27 6.04 -10.10 27.29
CA GLY A 27 5.34 -11.12 26.48
C GLY A 27 5.34 -10.84 24.98
N PHE A 28 6.03 -9.79 24.51
CA PHE A 28 6.14 -9.51 23.08
C PHE A 28 7.04 -10.54 22.40
N THR A 29 6.57 -11.07 21.28
CA THR A 29 7.38 -11.94 20.42
C THR A 29 7.65 -11.23 19.10
N THR A 30 8.90 -11.24 18.64
CA THR A 30 9.28 -10.70 17.32
C THR A 30 8.84 -11.62 16.17
N ARG A 31 8.26 -12.77 16.48
CA ARG A 31 7.68 -13.67 15.49
C ARG A 31 6.35 -13.09 15.04
N LEU A 32 6.16 -13.06 13.73
CA LEU A 32 4.84 -12.80 13.16
C LEU A 32 3.89 -13.92 13.61
N GLU A 33 2.95 -13.59 14.51
CA GLU A 33 1.93 -14.55 14.91
C GLU A 33 1.15 -15.02 13.68
N SER A 34 0.91 -16.33 13.59
CA SER A 34 0.15 -16.87 12.47
C SER A 34 -1.28 -16.37 12.58
N ARG A 35 -1.71 -15.58 11.59
CA ARG A 35 -2.99 -14.87 11.62
C ARG A 35 -4.13 -15.83 11.96
N PRO A 36 -4.96 -15.54 12.97
CA PRO A 36 -6.13 -16.36 13.27
C PRO A 36 -7.03 -16.40 12.03
N GLY A 37 -7.15 -17.59 11.43
CA GLY A 37 -7.93 -17.83 10.21
C GLY A 37 -7.13 -18.16 8.94
N LEU A 38 -5.80 -17.97 8.92
CA LEU A 38 -4.97 -18.40 7.77
C LEU A 38 -4.71 -19.91 7.77
N ASN A 39 -4.62 -20.50 8.96
CA ASN A 39 -4.78 -21.95 9.18
C ASN A 39 -6.27 -22.28 9.25
N SER A 40 -7.02 -22.00 8.17
CA SER A 40 -8.43 -22.33 8.09
C SER A 40 -8.58 -23.84 8.21
N GLY A 41 -8.93 -24.29 9.41
CA GLY A 41 -9.38 -25.65 9.66
C GLY A 41 -10.52 -26.00 8.71
N LYS A 42 -10.82 -27.30 8.64
CA LYS A 42 -11.89 -27.87 7.84
C LYS A 42 -13.18 -27.04 8.01
N ILE A 43 -14.00 -26.96 6.96
CA ILE A 43 -15.27 -26.21 6.94
C ILE A 43 -16.20 -26.56 8.13
N SER A 44 -16.02 -27.75 8.73
CA SER A 44 -16.66 -28.20 9.97
C SER A 44 -16.40 -27.31 11.19
N ASP A 45 -15.34 -26.50 11.20
CA ASP A 45 -14.99 -25.63 12.32
C ASP A 45 -15.61 -24.23 12.20
N PHE A 46 -16.24 -23.95 11.04
CA PHE A 46 -16.96 -22.70 10.77
C PHE A 46 -18.46 -22.84 11.04
N LEU A 47 -19.03 -24.01 10.76
CA LEU A 47 -20.43 -24.32 10.98
C LEU A 47 -20.59 -25.33 12.11
N SER A 48 -21.52 -25.08 13.02
CA SER A 48 -22.02 -26.12 13.92
C SER A 48 -22.71 -27.22 13.11
N LYS A 49 -22.88 -28.42 13.68
CA LYS A 49 -23.66 -29.50 13.06
C LYS A 49 -25.10 -29.10 12.71
N GLN A 50 -25.61 -28.03 13.35
CA GLN A 50 -26.93 -27.46 13.12
C GLN A 50 -26.92 -26.27 12.14
N GLY A 51 -25.78 -25.98 11.49
CA GLY A 51 -25.65 -24.89 10.52
C GLY A 51 -25.43 -23.49 11.11
N LYS A 52 -25.20 -23.37 12.43
CA LYS A 52 -24.91 -22.07 13.05
C LYS A 52 -23.46 -21.68 12.80
N ILE A 53 -23.24 -20.44 12.36
CA ILE A 53 -21.91 -19.88 12.13
C ILE A 53 -21.23 -19.65 13.49
N LEU A 54 -20.11 -20.33 13.74
CA LEU A 54 -19.37 -20.24 15.02
C LEU A 54 -18.28 -19.16 15.00
N LYS A 55 -17.84 -18.77 13.81
CA LYS A 55 -16.74 -17.82 13.60
C LYS A 55 -17.13 -16.79 12.55
N PRO A 56 -16.71 -15.52 12.70
CA PRO A 56 -16.93 -14.53 11.66
C PRO A 56 -16.23 -14.95 10.37
N PHE A 57 -16.93 -14.82 9.25
CA PHE A 57 -16.40 -15.07 7.91
C PHE A 57 -16.68 -13.86 7.01
N THR A 58 -15.91 -13.75 5.94
CA THR A 58 -16.10 -12.68 4.95
C THR A 58 -16.90 -13.25 3.78
N ILE A 59 -18.03 -12.63 3.45
CA ILE A 59 -18.88 -13.03 2.31
C ILE A 59 -18.26 -12.59 0.98
N THR A 60 -17.54 -11.47 0.99
CA THR A 60 -16.93 -10.91 -0.21
C THR A 60 -15.63 -11.60 -0.58
N ASN A 61 -15.38 -11.77 -1.88
CA ASN A 61 -14.09 -12.22 -2.38
C ASN A 61 -13.03 -11.11 -2.18
N LYS A 62 -12.15 -11.30 -1.19
CA LYS A 62 -11.07 -10.33 -0.90
C LYS A 62 -10.12 -10.14 -2.09
N GLN A 63 -9.98 -11.13 -2.96
CA GLN A 63 -9.09 -11.06 -4.12
C GLN A 63 -9.60 -10.04 -5.15
N ASP A 64 -10.91 -9.91 -5.33
CA ASP A 64 -11.50 -8.97 -6.29
C ASP A 64 -11.38 -7.53 -5.79
N LEU A 65 -11.53 -7.31 -4.48
CA LEU A 65 -11.25 -6.02 -3.84
C LEU A 65 -9.77 -5.64 -3.92
N GLN A 66 -8.87 -6.62 -3.75
CA GLN A 66 -7.43 -6.38 -3.90
C GLN A 66 -7.07 -5.94 -5.31
N LYS A 67 -7.64 -6.55 -6.35
CA LYS A 67 -7.42 -6.12 -7.75
C LYS A 67 -7.90 -4.69 -7.99
N LYS A 68 -9.00 -4.28 -7.35
CA LYS A 68 -9.56 -2.93 -7.49
C LYS A 68 -8.71 -1.86 -6.77
N VAL A 69 -8.19 -2.17 -5.58
CA VAL A 69 -7.42 -1.21 -4.77
C VAL A 69 -5.93 -1.18 -5.12
N PHE A 70 -5.34 -2.34 -5.39
CA PHE A 70 -3.91 -2.50 -5.72
C PHE A 70 -3.68 -2.73 -7.21
N GLY A 71 -4.63 -2.35 -8.06
CA GLY A 71 -4.44 -2.32 -9.50
C GLY A 71 -3.40 -1.26 -9.91
N THR A 72 -3.04 -1.23 -11.19
CA THR A 72 -2.07 -0.26 -11.75
C THR A 72 -2.55 1.20 -11.67
N GLY A 73 -3.80 1.45 -11.26
CA GLY A 73 -4.42 2.78 -11.23
C GLY A 73 -4.68 3.37 -12.61
N GLN A 74 -4.25 2.69 -13.67
CA GLN A 74 -4.40 3.11 -15.06
C GLN A 74 -5.72 2.54 -15.59
N MET A 75 -6.69 3.41 -15.85
CA MET A 75 -7.86 3.05 -16.64
C MET A 75 -7.54 3.32 -18.11
N LEU A 76 -7.78 2.34 -18.98
CA LEU A 76 -7.71 2.60 -20.41
C LEU A 76 -8.84 3.56 -20.80
N PRO A 77 -8.64 4.44 -21.80
CA PRO A 77 -9.71 5.23 -22.37
C PRO A 77 -10.88 4.32 -22.75
N SER A 78 -12.10 4.72 -22.38
CA SER A 78 -13.32 3.97 -22.68
C SER A 78 -13.75 4.10 -24.14
N MET A 79 -13.21 5.10 -24.85
CA MET A 79 -13.51 5.40 -26.25
C MET A 79 -12.25 5.26 -27.09
N THR A 80 -12.40 4.79 -28.33
CA THR A 80 -11.28 4.79 -29.29
C THR A 80 -11.00 6.19 -29.79
N VAL A 81 -9.85 6.36 -30.46
CA VAL A 81 -9.47 7.65 -31.05
C VAL A 81 -10.50 8.10 -32.08
N GLU A 82 -10.97 7.16 -32.90
CA GLU A 82 -11.99 7.41 -33.93
C GLU A 82 -13.33 7.80 -33.30
N GLU A 83 -13.77 7.07 -32.27
CA GLU A 83 -15.01 7.36 -31.55
C GLU A 83 -15.00 8.75 -30.90
N TYR A 84 -13.84 9.16 -30.38
CA TYR A 84 -13.65 10.51 -29.84
C TYR A 84 -13.69 11.59 -30.93
N LEU A 85 -13.10 11.33 -32.10
CA LEU A 85 -13.16 12.27 -33.24
C LEU A 85 -14.59 12.45 -33.75
N ASP A 86 -15.35 11.37 -33.86
CA ASP A 86 -16.77 11.41 -34.23
C ASP A 86 -17.61 12.18 -33.19
N TYR A 87 -17.30 12.00 -31.90
CA TYR A 87 -17.90 12.78 -30.82
C TYR A 87 -17.58 14.27 -30.94
N GLU A 88 -16.32 14.64 -31.17
CA GLU A 88 -15.92 16.04 -31.35
C GLU A 88 -16.52 16.67 -32.63
N LEU A 89 -16.69 15.88 -33.71
CA LEU A 89 -17.41 16.27 -34.93
C LEU A 89 -18.88 16.57 -34.61
N ALA A 90 -19.55 15.65 -33.93
CA ALA A 90 -20.96 15.76 -33.55
C ALA A 90 -21.20 16.96 -32.62
N ASN A 91 -20.23 17.28 -31.76
CA ASN A 91 -20.28 18.44 -30.86
C ASN A 91 -19.74 19.74 -31.47
N GLY A 92 -19.38 19.73 -32.76
CA GLY A 92 -19.05 20.94 -33.53
C GLY A 92 -17.70 21.59 -33.19
N LYS A 93 -16.76 20.85 -32.60
CA LYS A 93 -15.44 21.38 -32.16
C LYS A 93 -14.33 21.34 -33.22
N MET A 94 -14.60 20.80 -34.41
CA MET A 94 -13.57 20.57 -35.46
C MET A 94 -12.97 21.83 -36.13
N MET A 95 -13.33 23.04 -35.71
CA MET A 95 -12.91 24.28 -36.36
C MET A 95 -12.32 25.31 -35.38
N LYS A 96 -11.54 24.87 -34.40
CA LYS A 96 -10.76 25.79 -33.56
C LYS A 96 -9.27 25.49 -33.73
N GLU A 97 -8.63 26.22 -34.62
CA GLU A 97 -7.16 26.32 -34.63
C GLU A 97 -6.74 26.82 -33.24
N GLU A 98 -6.07 25.98 -32.46
CA GLU A 98 -5.37 26.41 -31.25
C GLU A 98 -4.24 27.33 -31.71
N GLN A 99 -4.51 28.64 -31.74
CA GLN A 99 -3.41 29.59 -31.76
C GLN A 99 -2.63 29.38 -30.46
N PRO A 100 -1.31 29.12 -30.51
CA PRO A 100 -0.52 29.08 -29.31
C PRO A 100 -0.65 30.45 -28.66
N GLN A 101 -1.35 30.52 -27.53
CA GLN A 101 -1.24 31.67 -26.66
C GLN A 101 0.22 31.68 -26.21
N ALA A 102 1.02 32.50 -26.87
CA ALA A 102 2.29 32.93 -26.34
C ALA A 102 1.96 33.65 -25.04
N GLU A 103 2.02 32.91 -23.94
CA GLU A 103 2.06 33.46 -22.60
C GLU A 103 3.22 34.43 -22.59
N LYS A 104 2.88 35.71 -22.66
CA LYS A 104 3.80 36.79 -22.38
C LYS A 104 4.16 36.61 -20.91
N PHE A 105 5.32 36.00 -20.67
CA PHE A 105 6.02 36.16 -19.40
C PHE A 105 6.24 37.66 -19.21
N SER A 106 5.37 38.30 -18.43
CA SER A 106 5.70 39.59 -17.86
C SER A 106 6.68 39.30 -16.73
N GLU A 107 7.88 39.87 -16.88
CA GLU A 107 8.84 40.07 -15.79
C GLU A 107 8.22 41.08 -14.81
N ASP A 108 7.23 40.63 -14.04
CA ASP A 108 6.77 41.33 -12.84
C ASP A 108 7.38 40.58 -11.65
N GLU A 109 8.36 41.21 -11.00
CA GLU A 109 9.12 40.71 -9.82
C GLU A 109 8.26 40.54 -8.55
N ASP A 110 6.99 40.20 -8.69
CA ASP A 110 6.03 39.85 -7.64
C ASP A 110 5.00 38.85 -8.20
N SER A 111 5.47 37.79 -8.88
CA SER A 111 4.54 36.74 -9.32
C SER A 111 3.98 36.02 -8.09
N ASP A 112 2.68 35.72 -8.09
CA ASP A 112 2.02 34.99 -7.01
C ASP A 112 2.77 33.68 -6.66
N ASP A 113 3.46 33.08 -7.64
CA ASP A 113 4.30 31.90 -7.46
C ASP A 113 5.47 32.12 -6.50
N GLU A 114 6.08 33.30 -6.47
CA GLU A 114 7.17 33.61 -5.56
C GLU A 114 6.66 33.84 -4.13
N LEU A 115 5.50 34.49 -3.99
CA LEU A 115 4.82 34.63 -2.71
C LEU A 115 4.37 33.27 -2.14
N GLU A 116 3.89 32.37 -2.99
CA GLU A 116 3.54 31.01 -2.60
C GLU A 116 4.76 30.18 -2.18
N LYS A 117 5.87 30.28 -2.91
CA LYS A 117 7.13 29.62 -2.53
C LYS A 117 7.61 30.08 -1.15
N ARG A 118 7.53 31.38 -0.87
CA ARG A 118 7.94 31.93 0.44
C ARG A 118 7.03 31.46 1.57
N ARG A 119 5.70 31.49 1.37
CA ARG A 119 4.74 30.95 2.33
C ARG A 119 4.97 29.47 2.62
N TRP A 120 5.33 28.71 1.59
CA TRP A 120 5.66 27.31 1.75
C TRP A 120 6.93 27.12 2.59
N ASP A 121 7.96 27.93 2.36
CA ASP A 121 9.21 27.88 3.12
C ASP A 121 8.97 28.18 4.62
N ASP A 122 8.24 29.27 4.93
CA ASP A 122 7.89 29.64 6.30
C ASP A 122 7.14 28.51 7.04
N TRP A 123 6.20 27.84 6.35
CA TRP A 123 5.46 26.72 6.92
C TRP A 123 6.36 25.50 7.20
N LYS A 124 7.36 25.25 6.35
CA LYS A 124 8.29 24.12 6.52
C LYS A 124 9.20 24.31 7.73
N ASP A 125 9.63 25.54 7.98
CA ASP A 125 10.44 25.91 9.14
C ASP A 125 9.66 25.79 10.45
N GLU A 126 8.38 26.18 10.46
CA GLU A 126 7.50 26.00 11.61
C GLU A 126 7.15 24.52 11.88
N ASN A 127 7.24 23.65 10.87
CA ASN A 127 6.85 22.23 10.94
C ASN A 127 8.05 21.29 10.66
N PRO A 128 9.06 21.25 11.54
CA PRO A 128 10.21 20.38 11.36
C PRO A 128 9.78 18.91 11.37
N LYS A 129 10.28 18.15 10.39
CA LYS A 129 10.01 16.71 10.29
C LYS A 129 10.45 16.00 11.57
N GLY A 130 9.55 15.19 12.14
CA GLY A 130 9.86 14.39 13.32
C GLY A 130 9.62 15.09 14.66
N SER A 131 9.02 16.29 14.68
CA SER A 131 8.61 16.99 15.91
C SER A 131 7.80 16.11 16.88
N GLY A 132 6.98 15.17 16.36
CA GLY A 132 6.22 14.21 17.17
C GLY A 132 6.99 12.97 17.66
N ASN A 133 8.21 12.73 17.17
CA ASN A 133 9.06 11.58 17.53
C ASN A 133 10.31 11.98 18.32
N MET A 134 10.35 13.20 18.85
CA MET A 134 11.44 13.70 19.70
C MET A 134 11.31 13.28 21.18
N GLY A 135 10.30 12.48 21.52
CA GLY A 135 10.15 11.90 22.85
C GLY A 135 11.40 11.10 23.21
N ALA A 136 12.19 11.65 24.11
CA ALA A 136 13.45 11.09 24.56
C ALA A 136 13.30 9.60 24.91
N ASN A 137 14.21 8.76 24.40
CA ASN A 137 14.49 7.46 24.99
C ASN A 137 15.07 7.72 26.39
N ILE A 138 14.19 7.90 27.38
CA ILE A 138 14.55 7.81 28.80
C ILE A 138 14.87 6.33 29.02
N GLY A 139 16.16 6.07 29.21
CA GLY A 139 16.71 4.75 29.50
C GLY A 139 16.38 4.26 30.90
#